data_AF-A0A1Q5HXQ7-F1
#
_entry.id   AF-A0A1Q5HXQ7-F1
#
_cell.length_a   1.000
_cell.length_b   1.000
_cell.length_c   1.000
_cell.angle_alpha   90.00
_cell.angle_beta   90.00
_cell.angle_gamma   90.00
#
_symmetry.space_group_name_H-M   'P 1'
#
loop_
_entity.id
_entity.type
_entity.pdbx_description
1 polymer ?
#
loop_
_entity_poly.entity_id
_entity_poly.type
_entity_poly.pdbx_seq_one_letter_code
_entity_poly.pdbx_strand_id
1 'polypeptide(L)'
;MTYGSTVHDPAGRWDTDIPLDRERNEQLAAVVLSWRQGDDDLPIQADIEQATFQLTGYANLLVRELQAKAAALPRNGQASVVAVRTLAHIAAGEAVRRLSVPPVHGRQPLRAAHSRARLVDALHAALDRTLAAMPVVGH
;
A
#
# COMPACT_ATOMS: atom_id res chain seq x y z
N MET A 1 20.57 18.74 -15.93
CA MET A 1 20.32 17.30 -15.74
C MET A 1 20.54 16.99 -14.27
N THR A 2 19.46 16.84 -13.52
CA THR A 2 19.52 16.55 -12.08
C THR A 2 19.15 15.09 -11.93
N TYR A 3 20.13 14.24 -11.59
CA TYR A 3 19.87 12.84 -11.29
C TYR A 3 19.08 12.77 -9.98
N GLY A 4 17.80 12.42 -10.07
CA GLY A 4 16.99 12.10 -8.90
C GLY A 4 17.56 10.85 -8.25
N SER A 5 18.23 11.00 -7.12
CA SER A 5 18.67 9.88 -6.30
C SER A 5 17.42 9.20 -5.73
N THR A 6 17.03 8.09 -6.32
CA THR A 6 16.11 7.15 -5.71
C THR A 6 16.77 6.58 -4.47
N VAL A 7 16.43 7.13 -3.31
CA VAL A 7 16.76 6.49 -2.05
C VAL A 7 16.16 5.07 -2.13
N HIS A 8 16.89 4.04 -1.68
CA HIS A 8 16.46 2.63 -1.70
C HIS A 8 16.32 2.10 -0.26
N ASP A 9 15.11 1.69 0.14
CA ASP A 9 14.85 1.11 1.47
C ASP A 9 14.62 -0.39 1.37
N PRO A 10 15.68 -1.21 1.42
CA PRO A 10 15.52 -2.65 1.34
C PRO A 10 14.80 -3.22 2.58
N ALA A 11 14.70 -2.46 3.67
CA ALA A 11 14.17 -2.92 4.95
C ALA A 11 12.80 -2.32 5.32
N GLY A 12 12.25 -1.39 4.53
CA GLY A 12 10.98 -0.72 4.79
C GLY A 12 10.92 0.04 6.11
N ARG A 13 12.06 0.54 6.58
CA ARG A 13 12.22 1.25 7.86
C ARG A 13 12.08 2.76 7.75
N TRP A 14 11.88 3.32 6.57
CA TRP A 14 11.87 4.77 6.43
C TRP A 14 10.77 5.47 7.22
N ASP A 15 11.24 6.62 7.70
CA ASP A 15 10.68 7.52 8.69
C ASP A 15 9.38 8.17 8.21
N THR A 16 8.59 8.64 9.16
CA THR A 16 7.25 9.23 9.00
C THR A 16 7.16 10.51 8.16
N ASP A 17 8.29 11.03 7.68
CA ASP A 17 8.42 12.34 7.01
C ASP A 17 8.65 12.27 5.49
N ILE A 18 8.71 11.08 4.89
CA ILE A 18 8.74 10.97 3.42
C ILE A 18 7.30 11.08 2.91
N PRO A 19 6.97 12.10 2.09
CA PRO A 19 5.68 12.16 1.44
C PRO A 19 5.50 10.87 0.65
N LEU A 20 4.41 10.14 0.93
CA LEU A 20 4.01 8.99 0.14
C LEU A 20 3.88 9.48 -1.31
N ASP A 21 4.86 9.13 -2.15
CA ASP A 21 4.80 9.35 -3.60
C ASP A 21 3.77 8.37 -4.17
N ARG A 22 2.50 8.74 -3.96
CA ARG A 22 1.32 7.94 -4.31
C ARG A 22 1.31 7.63 -5.79
N GLU A 23 1.50 8.66 -6.61
CA GLU A 23 1.49 8.53 -8.06
C GLU A 23 2.52 7.49 -8.53
N ARG A 24 3.76 7.56 -8.04
CA ARG A 24 4.78 6.59 -8.43
C ARG A 24 4.45 5.16 -8.01
N ASN A 25 3.90 4.96 -6.82
CA ASN A 25 3.60 3.61 -6.33
C ASN A 25 2.31 3.04 -6.95
N GLU A 26 1.34 3.88 -7.31
CA GLU A 26 0.18 3.50 -8.12
C GLU A 26 0.60 3.12 -9.54
N GLN A 27 1.52 3.87 -10.16
CA GLN A 27 2.11 3.51 -11.45
C GLN A 27 2.83 2.17 -11.38
N LEU A 28 3.65 1.93 -10.35
CA LEU A 28 4.30 0.64 -10.15
C LEU A 28 3.27 -0.49 -9.97
N ALA A 29 2.23 -0.29 -9.16
CA ALA A 29 1.17 -1.28 -8.97
C ALA A 29 0.45 -1.60 -10.29
N ALA A 30 0.13 -0.58 -11.09
CA ALA A 30 -0.49 -0.74 -12.39
C ALA A 30 0.40 -1.52 -13.37
N VAL A 31 1.70 -1.19 -13.44
CA VAL A 31 2.68 -1.92 -14.25
C VAL A 31 2.76 -3.38 -13.80
N VAL A 32 2.90 -3.64 -12.50
CA VAL A 32 2.95 -5.00 -11.95
C VAL A 32 1.69 -5.78 -12.31
N LEU A 33 0.50 -5.18 -12.24
CA LEU A 33 -0.78 -5.82 -12.60
C LEU A 33 -0.93 -6.10 -14.09
N SER A 34 -0.15 -5.44 -14.95
CA SER A 34 -0.16 -5.68 -16.38
C SER A 34 0.62 -6.93 -16.78
N TRP A 35 1.65 -7.31 -16.02
CA TRP A 35 2.53 -8.45 -16.29
C TRP A 35 1.78 -9.78 -16.39
N ARG A 36 2.01 -10.57 -17.44
CA ARG A 36 1.48 -11.93 -17.58
C ARG A 36 2.58 -12.96 -17.72
N GLN A 37 2.31 -14.15 -17.20
CA GLN A 37 3.21 -15.27 -17.32
C GLN A 37 3.30 -15.70 -18.79
N GLY A 38 4.51 -15.74 -19.34
CA GLY A 38 4.75 -16.16 -20.73
C GLY A 38 4.78 -15.02 -21.74
N ASP A 39 4.64 -13.77 -21.30
CA ASP A 39 4.90 -12.60 -22.15
C ASP A 39 6.41 -12.43 -22.37
N ASP A 40 6.80 -12.09 -23.60
CA ASP A 40 8.20 -11.80 -23.94
C ASP A 40 8.72 -10.54 -23.21
N ASP A 41 7.83 -9.62 -22.85
CA ASP A 41 8.13 -8.39 -22.12
C ASP A 41 8.07 -8.57 -20.59
N LEU A 42 7.91 -9.79 -20.09
CA LEU A 42 7.91 -10.05 -18.65
C LEU A 42 9.30 -9.74 -18.08
N PRO A 43 9.39 -8.88 -17.03
CA PRO A 43 10.69 -8.56 -16.43
C PRO A 43 11.39 -9.79 -15.87
N ILE A 44 12.72 -9.69 -15.78
CA ILE A 44 13.52 -10.74 -15.14
C ILE A 44 13.09 -10.92 -13.69
N GLN A 45 13.31 -12.11 -13.14
CA GLN A 45 12.88 -12.46 -11.79
C GLN A 45 13.34 -11.44 -10.73
N ALA A 46 14.57 -10.92 -10.83
CA ALA A 46 15.10 -9.92 -9.91
C ALA A 46 14.25 -8.64 -9.86
N ASP A 47 13.77 -8.17 -11.01
CA ASP A 47 12.94 -6.96 -11.11
C ASP A 47 11.54 -7.20 -10.53
N ILE A 48 10.98 -8.39 -10.74
CA ILE A 48 9.70 -8.78 -10.14
C ILE A 48 9.81 -8.83 -8.61
N GLU A 49 10.89 -9.41 -8.10
CA GLU A 49 11.18 -9.45 -6.66
C GLU A 49 11.36 -8.04 -6.10
N GLN A 50 12.14 -7.19 -6.77
CA GLN A 50 12.34 -5.80 -6.38
C GLN A 50 11.03 -5.02 -6.31
N ALA A 51 10.17 -5.14 -7.34
CA ALA A 51 8.85 -4.52 -7.34
C ALA A 51 7.98 -5.03 -6.17
N THR A 52 8.06 -6.32 -5.85
CA THR A 52 7.34 -6.92 -4.72
C THR A 52 7.80 -6.35 -3.38
N PHE A 53 9.11 -6.17 -3.18
CA PHE A 53 9.67 -5.54 -1.99
C PHE A 53 9.24 -4.08 -1.89
N GLN A 54 9.32 -3.32 -2.98
CA GLN A 54 8.91 -1.92 -3.00
C GLN A 54 7.42 -1.75 -2.64
N LEU A 55 6.54 -2.53 -3.25
CA LEU A 55 5.10 -2.51 -2.95
C LEU A 55 4.79 -2.96 -1.51
N THR A 56 5.61 -3.85 -0.96
CA THR A 56 5.49 -4.27 0.45
C THR A 56 5.88 -3.15 1.41
N GLY A 57 7.00 -2.45 1.15
CA GLY A 57 7.39 -1.26 1.91
C GLY A 57 6.30 -0.20 1.87
N TYR A 58 5.80 0.09 0.67
CA TYR A 58 4.72 1.07 0.48
C TYR A 58 3.42 0.68 1.19
N ALA A 59 2.99 -0.57 1.09
CA ALA A 59 1.79 -1.06 1.78
C ALA A 59 1.90 -0.94 3.30
N ASN A 60 3.10 -1.13 3.89
CA ASN A 60 3.30 -0.92 5.33
C ASN A 60 3.11 0.56 5.72
N LEU A 61 3.57 1.50 4.90
CA LEU A 61 3.33 2.92 5.14
C LEU A 61 1.84 3.27 5.05
N LEU A 62 1.13 2.74 4.03
CA LEU A 62 -0.31 2.92 3.89
C LEU A 62 -1.10 2.36 5.09
N VAL A 63 -0.68 1.21 5.63
CA VAL A 63 -1.31 0.64 6.83
C VAL A 63 -1.17 1.58 8.03
N ARG A 64 0.02 2.16 8.25
CA ARG A 64 0.27 3.12 9.34
C ARG A 64 -0.59 4.37 9.17
N GLU A 65 -0.63 4.93 7.96
CA GLU A 65 -1.44 6.10 7.64
C GLU A 65 -2.93 5.82 7.87
N LEU A 66 -3.43 4.70 7.35
CA LEU A 66 -4.82 4.27 7.53
C LEU A 66 -5.18 4.09 9.00
N GLN A 67 -4.29 3.47 9.80
CA GLN A 67 -4.48 3.34 11.24
C GLN A 67 -4.54 4.69 11.95
N ALA A 68 -3.66 5.62 11.60
CA ALA A 68 -3.64 6.97 12.15
C ALA A 68 -4.94 7.73 11.83
N LYS A 69 -5.40 7.70 10.57
CA LYS A 69 -6.65 8.36 10.16
C LYS A 69 -7.88 7.70 10.78
N ALA A 70 -7.92 6.37 10.86
CA ALA A 70 -8.99 5.64 11.53
C ALA A 70 -9.05 5.96 13.04
N ALA A 71 -7.90 6.16 13.68
CA ALA A 71 -7.82 6.55 15.08
C ALA A 71 -8.31 7.99 15.33
N ALA A 72 -8.17 8.88 14.34
CA ALA A 72 -8.67 10.25 14.39
C ALA A 72 -10.18 10.38 14.17
N LEU A 73 -10.84 9.35 13.61
CA LEU A 73 -12.30 9.35 13.47
C LEU A 73 -13.00 9.23 14.83
N PRO A 74 -14.17 9.90 15.02
CA PRO A 74 -14.96 9.77 16.24
C PRO A 74 -15.29 8.31 16.57
N ARG A 75 -15.16 7.94 17.85
CA ARG A 75 -15.51 6.58 18.32
C ARG A 75 -17.01 6.35 18.39
N ASN A 76 -17.78 7.43 18.43
CA ASN A 76 -19.20 7.51 18.67
C ASN A 76 -19.72 8.74 17.92
N GLY A 77 -20.93 8.64 17.35
CA GLY A 77 -21.48 9.65 16.45
C GLY A 77 -22.36 9.02 15.37
N GLN A 78 -22.40 9.64 14.20
CA GLN A 78 -23.18 9.11 13.06
C GLN A 78 -22.73 7.68 12.71
N ALA A 79 -23.71 6.79 12.51
CA ALA A 79 -23.46 5.37 12.23
C ALA A 79 -22.57 5.14 11.00
N SER A 80 -22.67 6.01 9.98
CA SER A 80 -21.82 5.99 8.78
C SER A 80 -20.33 6.18 9.11
N VAL A 81 -19.99 7.14 9.97
CA VAL A 81 -18.60 7.44 10.38
C VAL A 81 -18.04 6.29 11.22
N VAL A 82 -18.85 5.73 12.13
CA VAL A 82 -18.47 4.57 12.94
C VAL A 82 -18.22 3.34 12.05
N ALA A 83 -19.04 3.14 11.02
CA ALA A 83 -18.83 2.06 10.04
C ALA A 83 -17.53 2.24 9.27
N VAL A 84 -17.23 3.45 8.78
CA VAL A 84 -15.96 3.75 8.07
C VAL A 84 -14.75 3.46 8.97
N ARG A 85 -14.77 3.93 10.22
CA ARG A 85 -13.70 3.66 11.20
C ARG A 85 -13.50 2.16 11.43
N THR A 86 -14.60 1.41 11.56
CA THR A 86 -14.56 -0.05 11.75
C THR A 86 -13.94 -0.75 10.55
N LEU A 87 -14.39 -0.41 9.34
CA LEU A 87 -13.86 -0.96 8.09
C LEU A 87 -12.38 -0.63 7.91
N ALA A 88 -11.95 0.58 8.25
CA ALA A 88 -10.55 0.98 8.19
C ALA A 88 -9.66 0.12 9.11
N HIS A 89 -10.10 -0.14 10.35
CA HIS A 89 -9.38 -1.03 11.26
C HIS A 89 -9.33 -2.48 10.77
N ILE A 90 -10.43 -3.00 10.20
CA ILE A 90 -10.46 -4.34 9.60
C ILE A 90 -9.48 -4.44 8.43
N ALA A 91 -9.52 -3.47 7.52
CA ALA A 91 -8.64 -3.42 6.36
C ALA A 91 -7.16 -3.34 6.77
N ALA A 92 -6.83 -2.49 7.74
CA ALA A 92 -5.48 -2.41 8.28
C ALA A 92 -5.03 -3.73 8.94
N GLY A 93 -5.89 -4.36 9.74
CA GLY A 93 -5.57 -5.64 10.39
C GLY A 93 -5.35 -6.77 9.39
N GLU A 94 -6.15 -6.84 8.34
CA GLU A 94 -5.97 -7.82 7.27
C GLU A 94 -4.70 -7.55 6.46
N ALA A 95 -4.41 -6.29 6.15
CA ALA A 95 -3.19 -5.91 5.48
C ALA A 95 -1.94 -6.30 6.29
N VAL A 96 -1.93 -6.04 7.61
CA VAL A 96 -0.86 -6.51 8.50
C VAL A 96 -0.68 -8.02 8.39
N ARG A 97 -1.77 -8.81 8.52
CA ARG A 97 -1.69 -10.28 8.39
C ARG A 97 -1.08 -10.72 7.06
N ARG A 98 -1.52 -10.11 5.95
CA ARG A 98 -0.99 -10.41 4.61
C ARG A 98 0.47 -9.99 4.45
N LEU A 99 0.90 -8.90 5.09
CA LEU A 99 2.28 -8.40 5.05
C LEU A 99 3.24 -9.18 5.96
N SER A 100 2.72 -9.86 7.00
CA SER A 100 3.53 -10.74 7.85
C SER A 100 4.11 -11.95 7.12
N VAL A 101 3.47 -12.38 6.03
CA VAL A 101 4.04 -13.40 5.14
C VAL A 101 5.16 -12.76 4.32
N PRO A 102 6.38 -13.29 4.32
CA PRO A 102 7.47 -12.63 3.61
C PRO A 102 7.17 -12.52 2.11
N PRO A 103 7.58 -11.40 1.48
CA PRO A 103 7.12 -11.02 0.14
C PRO A 103 7.52 -12.00 -0.96
N VAL A 104 8.64 -12.71 -0.82
CA VAL A 104 9.12 -13.67 -1.84
C VAL A 104 9.29 -15.04 -1.18
N HIS A 105 8.46 -16.02 -1.58
CA HIS A 105 8.54 -17.41 -1.14
C HIS A 105 8.53 -18.33 -2.38
N GLY A 106 9.71 -18.75 -2.83
CA GLY A 106 9.86 -19.82 -3.80
C GLY A 106 9.44 -19.48 -5.25
N ARG A 107 8.92 -20.48 -5.96
CA ARG A 107 8.80 -20.53 -7.44
C ARG A 107 7.72 -19.63 -8.08
N GLN A 108 7.10 -18.68 -7.36
CA GLN A 108 5.99 -17.86 -7.89
C GLN A 108 6.12 -16.34 -7.60
N PRO A 109 7.23 -15.69 -8.02
CA PRO A 109 7.48 -14.26 -7.75
C PRO A 109 6.40 -13.35 -8.35
N LEU A 110 5.91 -13.63 -9.56
CA LEU A 110 4.87 -12.84 -10.22
C LEU A 110 3.55 -12.82 -9.44
N ARG A 111 3.15 -13.97 -8.85
CA ARG A 111 1.94 -14.06 -8.03
C ARG A 111 2.06 -13.21 -6.77
N ALA A 112 3.25 -13.19 -6.16
CA ALA A 112 3.51 -12.36 -5.00
C ALA A 112 3.44 -10.86 -5.35
N ALA A 113 4.07 -10.45 -6.46
CA ALA A 113 4.00 -9.08 -6.97
C ALA A 113 2.55 -8.63 -7.18
N HIS A 114 1.74 -9.43 -7.88
CA HIS A 114 0.31 -9.15 -8.06
C HIS A 114 -0.47 -9.04 -6.75
N SER A 115 -0.19 -9.93 -5.78
CA SER A 115 -0.84 -9.89 -4.47
C SER A 115 -0.55 -8.57 -3.73
N ARG A 116 0.69 -8.07 -3.83
CA ARG A 116 1.10 -6.79 -3.23
C ARG A 116 0.51 -5.59 -3.97
N ALA A 117 0.49 -5.58 -5.30
CA ALA A 117 -0.13 -4.51 -6.07
C ALA A 117 -1.63 -4.37 -5.74
N ARG A 118 -2.38 -5.48 -5.72
CA ARG A 118 -3.80 -5.47 -5.32
C ARG A 118 -4.01 -5.02 -3.88
N LEU A 119 -3.06 -5.31 -2.99
CA LEU A 119 -3.15 -4.86 -1.61
C LEU A 119 -2.96 -3.34 -1.51
N VAL A 120 -2.06 -2.77 -2.30
CA VAL A 120 -1.86 -1.31 -2.39
C VAL A 120 -3.13 -0.61 -2.88
N ASP A 121 -3.75 -1.09 -3.96
CA ASP A 121 -5.02 -0.52 -4.48
C ASP A 121 -6.13 -0.56 -3.43
N ALA A 122 -6.27 -1.70 -2.74
CA ALA A 122 -7.27 -1.86 -1.69
C ALA A 122 -7.04 -0.92 -0.48
N LEU A 123 -5.77 -0.71 -0.11
CA LEU A 123 -5.40 0.21 0.97
C LEU A 123 -5.64 1.66 0.59
N HIS A 124 -5.36 2.07 -0.65
CA HIS A 124 -5.72 3.40 -1.14
C HIS A 124 -7.22 3.64 -1.08
N ALA A 125 -8.03 2.71 -1.61
CA ALA A 125 -9.48 2.83 -1.55
C ALA A 125 -10.03 2.89 -0.11
N ALA A 126 -9.39 2.17 0.83
CA ALA A 126 -9.73 2.25 2.24
C ALA A 126 -9.34 3.61 2.86
N LEU A 127 -8.16 4.12 2.53
CA LEU A 127 -7.67 5.41 3.00
C LEU A 127 -8.53 6.56 2.46
N ASP A 128 -8.83 6.59 1.16
CA ASP A 128 -9.66 7.62 0.53
C ASP A 128 -11.06 7.66 1.16
N ARG A 129 -11.66 6.50 1.44
CA ARG A 129 -12.95 6.42 2.16
C ARG A 129 -12.84 6.95 3.59
N THR A 130 -11.72 6.68 4.26
CA THR A 130 -11.48 7.15 5.64
C THR A 130 -11.31 8.66 5.68
N LEU A 131 -10.54 9.22 4.74
CA LEU A 131 -10.33 10.66 4.59
C LEU A 131 -11.63 11.39 4.25
N ALA A 132 -12.46 10.84 3.35
CA ALA A 132 -13.77 11.40 3.01
C ALA A 132 -14.76 11.43 4.19
N ALA A 133 -14.56 10.59 5.20
CA ALA A 133 -15.39 10.56 6.41
C ALA A 133 -14.83 11.42 7.55
N MET A 134 -13.66 12.04 7.38
CA MET A 134 -13.11 12.94 8.39
C MET A 134 -13.97 14.19 8.51
N PRO A 135 -14.20 14.70 9.74
CA PRO A 135 -14.91 15.95 9.91
C PRO A 135 -14.14 17.08 9.24
N VAL A 136 -14.82 17.86 8.41
CA VAL A 136 -14.27 19.13 7.91
C VAL A 136 -14.12 20.04 9.13
N VAL A 137 -12.89 20.33 9.52
CA VAL A 137 -12.64 21.33 10.56
C VAL A 137 -13.05 22.67 9.97
N GLY A 138 -14.26 23.13 10.30
CA GLY A 138 -14.69 24.49 10.00
C GLY A 138 -13.82 25.46 10.80
N HIS A 139 -13.11 26.34 10.09
CA HIS A 139 -12.50 27.54 10.66
C HIS A 139 -13.57 28.62 10.90
#